data_AF-A0A3A8QWK2-F1
#
_entry.id   AF-A0A3A8QWK2-F1
#
_cell.length_a   1.000
_cell.length_b   1.000
_cell.length_c   1.000
_cell.angle_alpha   90.00
_cell.angle_beta   90.00
_cell.angle_gamma   90.00
#
_symmetry.space_group_name_H-M   'P 1'
#
loop_
_entity.id
_entity.type
_entity.pdbx_description
1 polymer ?
#
loop_
_entity_poly.entity_id
_entity_poly.type
_entity_poly.pdbx_seq_one_letter_code
_entity_poly.pdbx_strand_id
1 'polypeptide(L)'
;MGALVPDVALRGSHRVIWVDAKYKAHLSQLAQHGWRRLTEAVRDAHRADLHQALAYANLAAMDCVDTVLAYPDLGTSQEPPLFAVATLASGKRRVRLILASLPFGFRGPDHREKTLSAWQNALAP
;
A
#
# COMPACT_ATOMS: atom_id res chain seq x y z
N MET A 1 20.27 -8.93 -12.50
CA MET A 1 18.81 -8.85 -12.74
C MET A 1 18.12 -9.25 -11.46
N GLY A 2 17.47 -8.31 -10.77
CA GLY A 2 16.75 -8.60 -9.53
C GLY A 2 15.40 -9.27 -9.82
N ALA A 3 15.03 -10.29 -9.05
CA ALA A 3 13.73 -10.92 -9.15
C ALA A 3 12.65 -9.96 -8.60
N LEU A 4 11.52 -9.84 -9.30
CA LEU A 4 10.37 -9.05 -8.86
C LEU A 4 9.54 -9.90 -7.88
N VAL A 5 9.81 -9.75 -6.58
CA VAL A 5 9.18 -10.56 -5.53
C VAL A 5 8.50 -9.64 -4.51
N PRO A 6 7.17 -9.72 -4.34
CA PRO A 6 6.48 -9.00 -3.28
C PRO A 6 6.74 -9.64 -1.91
N ASP A 7 6.63 -8.86 -0.84
CA ASP A 7 6.86 -9.35 0.52
C ASP A 7 5.81 -10.40 0.93
N VAL A 8 4.54 -10.17 0.57
CA VAL A 8 3.43 -11.07 0.89
C VAL A 8 2.48 -11.19 -0.30
N ALA A 9 1.92 -12.38 -0.46
CA ALA A 9 0.91 -12.70 -1.46
C ALA A 9 -0.29 -13.40 -0.83
N LEU A 10 -1.49 -12.85 -1.02
CA LEU A 10 -2.74 -13.48 -0.63
C LEU A 10 -3.50 -13.86 -1.91
N ARG A 11 -3.75 -15.16 -2.11
CA ARG A 11 -4.41 -15.68 -3.31
C ARG A 11 -5.79 -16.23 -2.95
N GLY A 12 -6.82 -15.69 -3.58
CA GLY A 12 -8.16 -16.25 -3.61
C GLY A 12 -8.47 -16.89 -4.97
N SER A 13 -9.71 -17.36 -5.15
CA SER A 13 -10.17 -17.99 -6.39
C SER A 13 -10.22 -17.03 -7.59
N HIS A 14 -10.55 -15.76 -7.36
CA HIS A 14 -10.74 -14.75 -8.42
C HIS A 14 -9.94 -13.47 -8.20
N ARG A 15 -9.13 -13.40 -7.14
CA ARG A 15 -8.38 -12.20 -6.75
C ARG A 15 -7.04 -12.57 -6.15
N VAL A 16 -6.03 -11.76 -6.43
CA VAL A 16 -4.75 -11.77 -5.70
C VAL A 16 -4.51 -10.41 -5.07
N ILE A 17 -3.94 -10.41 -3.87
CA ILE A 17 -3.47 -9.22 -3.17
C ILE A 17 -1.97 -9.38 -2.97
N TRP A 18 -1.20 -8.50 -3.60
CA TRP A 18 0.23 -8.38 -3.38
C TRP A 18 0.47 -7.27 -2.37
N VAL A 19 1.29 -7.54 -1.36
CA VAL A 19 1.64 -6.55 -0.33
C VAL A 19 3.14 -6.40 -0.31
N ASP A 20 3.58 -5.15 -0.28
CA ASP A 20 4.98 -4.76 -0.16
C ASP A 20 5.05 -3.63 0.88
N ALA A 21 5.84 -3.84 1.91
CA ALA A 21 6.01 -2.90 3.01
C ALA A 21 7.28 -2.09 2.79
N LYS A 22 7.14 -0.77 2.64
CA LYS A 22 8.29 0.12 2.45
C LYS A 22 8.56 0.89 3.73
N TYR A 23 9.71 0.60 4.35
CA TYR A 23 10.26 1.43 5.43
C TYR A 23 11.13 2.55 4.82
N LYS A 24 10.55 3.75 4.65
CA LYS A 24 11.30 4.91 4.14
C LYS A 24 11.15 6.09 5.10
N ALA A 25 12.25 6.50 5.72
CA ALA A 25 12.32 7.61 6.68
C ALA A 25 11.80 8.96 6.12
N HIS A 26 11.74 9.11 4.79
CA HIS A 26 11.25 10.33 4.13
C HIS A 26 9.73 10.35 3.92
N LEU A 27 9.01 9.23 4.06
CA LEU A 27 7.55 9.19 3.93
C LEU A 27 6.83 9.67 5.19
N SER A 28 7.43 9.53 6.37
CA SER A 28 6.98 10.22 7.60
C SER A 28 7.07 11.74 7.46
N GLN A 29 8.06 12.25 6.72
CA GLN A 29 8.14 13.68 6.35
C GLN A 29 7.05 14.09 5.35
N LEU A 30 6.55 13.16 4.54
CA LEU A 30 5.51 13.39 3.51
C LEU A 30 4.15 13.65 4.16
N ALA A 31 3.83 12.92 5.25
CA ALA A 31 2.64 13.16 6.07
C ALA A 31 2.67 14.53 6.77
N GLN A 32 3.87 15.00 7.19
CA GLN A 32 4.04 16.29 7.87
C GLN A 32 4.16 17.48 6.90
N HIS A 33 4.78 17.29 5.74
CA HIS A 33 5.15 18.38 4.84
C HIS A 33 4.31 18.48 3.56
N GLY A 34 3.50 17.48 3.22
CA GLY A 34 2.68 17.49 2.02
C GLY A 34 3.48 17.37 0.71
N TRP A 35 2.81 16.92 -0.34
CA TRP A 35 3.42 16.51 -1.63
C TRP A 35 4.27 17.59 -2.31
N ARG A 36 3.92 18.88 -2.14
CA ARG A 36 4.62 20.01 -2.79
C ARG A 36 5.98 20.35 -2.18
N ARG A 37 6.26 19.95 -0.93
CA ARG A 37 7.53 20.23 -0.23
C ARG A 37 8.54 19.07 -0.33
N LEU A 38 8.21 18.02 -1.08
CA LEU A 38 9.10 16.88 -1.28
C LEU A 38 10.26 17.26 -2.20
N THR A 39 11.46 16.81 -1.82
CA THR A 39 12.61 16.84 -2.72
C THR A 39 12.34 15.94 -3.93
N GLU A 40 13.00 16.24 -5.04
CA GLU A 40 12.87 15.46 -6.28
C GLU A 40 13.22 13.98 -6.08
N ALA A 41 14.27 13.71 -5.31
CA ALA A 41 14.68 12.36 -4.95
C ALA A 41 13.57 11.55 -4.25
N VAL A 42 12.78 12.17 -3.36
CA VAL A 42 11.68 11.47 -2.68
C VAL A 42 10.52 11.19 -3.64
N ARG A 43 10.22 12.11 -4.56
CA ARG A 43 9.21 11.88 -5.61
C ARG A 43 9.62 10.75 -6.54
N ASP A 44 10.87 10.70 -6.95
CA ASP A 44 11.36 9.64 -7.83
C ASP A 44 11.41 8.28 -7.13
N ALA A 45 11.83 8.26 -5.85
CA ALA A 45 11.75 7.05 -5.04
C ALA A 45 10.31 6.55 -4.90
N HIS A 46 9.34 7.45 -4.73
CA HIS A 46 7.92 7.08 -4.68
C HIS A 46 7.40 6.58 -6.03
N ARG A 47 7.75 7.23 -7.14
CA ARG A 47 7.40 6.76 -8.49
C ARG A 47 7.95 5.36 -8.76
N ALA A 48 9.19 5.09 -8.33
CA ALA A 48 9.79 3.77 -8.46
C ALA A 48 8.99 2.70 -7.68
N ASP A 49 8.53 3.01 -6.46
CA ASP A 49 7.67 2.10 -5.70
C ASP A 49 6.33 1.86 -6.40
N LEU A 50 5.71 2.92 -6.97
CA LEU A 50 4.46 2.78 -7.73
C LEU A 50 4.65 1.90 -8.97
N HIS A 51 5.75 2.07 -9.70
CA HIS A 51 6.08 1.22 -10.85
C HIS A 51 6.31 -0.22 -10.43
N GLN A 52 6.99 -0.45 -9.30
CA GLN A 52 7.19 -1.79 -8.75
C GLN A 52 5.85 -2.44 -8.36
N ALA A 53 4.95 -1.70 -7.70
CA ALA A 53 3.61 -2.18 -7.36
C ALA A 53 2.79 -2.53 -8.61
N LEU A 54 2.79 -1.67 -9.63
CA LEU A 54 2.12 -1.95 -10.91
C LEU A 54 2.74 -3.15 -11.64
N ALA A 55 4.05 -3.36 -11.51
CA ALA A 55 4.71 -4.54 -12.04
C ALA A 55 4.24 -5.82 -11.32
N TYR A 56 4.05 -5.79 -9.99
CA TYR A 56 3.47 -6.92 -9.25
C TYR A 56 2.08 -7.28 -9.75
N ALA A 57 1.28 -6.29 -10.15
CA ALA A 57 -0.05 -6.56 -10.70
C ALA A 57 0.02 -7.58 -11.83
N ASN A 58 1.07 -7.54 -12.64
CA ASN A 58 1.30 -8.41 -13.79
C ASN A 58 1.82 -9.82 -13.47
N LEU A 59 2.16 -10.14 -12.22
CA LEU A 59 2.68 -11.45 -11.84
C LEU A 59 1.61 -12.56 -11.78
N ALA A 60 0.33 -12.21 -11.70
CA ALA A 60 -0.77 -13.18 -11.74
C ALA A 60 -1.67 -12.96 -12.96
N ALA A 61 -2.06 -14.06 -13.59
CA ALA A 61 -3.11 -14.10 -14.61
C ALA A 61 -4.50 -14.12 -13.95
N MET A 62 -4.86 -13.05 -13.24
CA MET A 62 -6.16 -12.86 -12.61
C MET A 62 -6.79 -11.54 -13.05
N ASP A 63 -8.12 -11.53 -13.12
CA ASP A 63 -8.91 -10.37 -13.52
C ASP A 63 -9.01 -9.32 -12.41
N CYS A 64 -8.98 -9.72 -11.13
CA CYS A 64 -8.92 -8.80 -9.99
C CYS A 64 -7.57 -8.89 -9.30
N VAL A 65 -6.83 -7.78 -9.28
CA VAL A 65 -5.52 -7.72 -8.64
C VAL A 65 -5.45 -6.49 -7.75
N ASP A 66 -5.05 -6.68 -6.51
CA ASP A 66 -4.76 -5.60 -5.58
C ASP A 66 -3.27 -5.57 -5.32
N THR A 67 -2.69 -4.39 -5.34
CA THR A 67 -1.28 -4.13 -5.04
C THR A 67 -1.24 -3.11 -3.92
N VAL A 68 -0.67 -3.50 -2.79
CA VAL A 68 -0.66 -2.73 -1.56
C VAL A 68 0.77 -2.28 -1.28
N LEU A 69 0.97 -0.97 -1.18
CA LEU A 69 2.18 -0.38 -0.62
C LEU A 69 1.85 0.06 0.81
N ALA A 70 2.41 -0.66 1.77
CA ALA A 70 2.22 -0.39 3.19
C ALA A 70 3.38 0.47 3.71
N TYR A 71 3.05 1.59 4.36
CA TYR A 71 4.03 2.48 4.97
C TYR A 71 3.84 2.50 6.49
N PRO A 72 4.91 2.37 7.29
CA PRO A 72 4.81 2.43 8.74
C PRO A 72 4.41 3.84 9.18
N ASP A 73 3.36 3.94 9.99
CA ASP A 73 3.04 5.12 10.78
C ASP A 73 3.77 5.00 12.13
N LEU A 74 4.74 5.88 12.35
CA LEU A 74 5.58 5.91 13.55
C LEU A 74 4.88 6.54 14.77
N GLY A 75 3.55 6.69 14.72
CA GLY A 75 2.76 7.11 15.86
C GLY A 75 2.65 8.62 16.00
N THR A 76 2.95 9.38 14.94
CA THR A 76 2.72 10.83 14.90
C THR A 76 1.25 11.17 14.72
N SER A 77 0.43 10.23 14.23
CA SER A 77 -1.00 10.44 14.01
C SER A 77 -1.84 9.73 15.09
N GLN A 78 -2.88 10.40 15.59
CA GLN A 78 -3.96 9.75 16.38
C GLN A 78 -5.11 9.27 15.48
N GLU A 79 -4.96 9.45 14.17
CA GLU A 79 -5.98 9.22 13.16
C GLU A 79 -6.01 7.75 12.71
N PRO A 80 -7.15 7.28 12.17
CA PRO A 80 -7.26 5.96 11.57
C PRO A 80 -6.23 5.75 10.44
N PRO A 81 -5.93 4.49 10.07
CA PRO A 81 -5.03 4.21 8.96
C PRO A 81 -5.50 4.93 7.69
N LEU A 82 -4.57 5.59 7.02
CA LEU A 82 -4.84 6.33 5.80
C LEU A 82 -4.75 5.38 4.61
N PHE A 83 -5.77 5.41 3.78
CA PHE A 83 -5.82 4.64 2.54
C PHE A 83 -6.00 5.58 1.35
N ALA A 84 -5.15 5.46 0.34
CA ALA A 84 -5.37 6.02 -0.97
C ALA A 84 -5.51 4.88 -1.97
N VAL A 85 -6.66 4.80 -2.62
CA VAL A 85 -6.97 3.72 -3.57
C VAL A 85 -7.11 4.32 -4.96
N ALA A 86 -6.34 3.80 -5.90
CA ALA A 86 -6.49 4.07 -7.32
C ALA A 86 -6.90 2.78 -8.03
N THR A 87 -7.92 2.86 -8.87
CA THR A 87 -8.38 1.71 -9.68
C THR A 87 -7.96 1.94 -11.12
N LEU A 88 -7.18 1.01 -11.67
CA LEU A 88 -6.78 0.97 -13.07
C LEU A 88 -7.53 -0.19 -13.74
N ALA A 89 -8.39 0.14 -14.71
CA ALA A 89 -9.10 -0.85 -15.50
C ALA A 89 -8.44 -0.99 -16.88
N SER A 90 -8.20 -2.22 -17.31
CA SER A 90 -7.71 -2.54 -18.66
C SER A 90 -8.43 -3.81 -19.16
N GLY A 91 -9.40 -3.62 -20.05
CA GLY A 91 -10.26 -4.71 -20.53
C GLY A 91 -11.04 -5.37 -19.38
N LYS A 92 -10.88 -6.69 -19.22
CA LYS A 92 -11.48 -7.46 -18.12
C LYS A 92 -10.73 -7.35 -16.80
N ARG A 93 -9.52 -6.77 -16.83
CA ARG A 93 -8.65 -6.70 -15.67
C ARG A 93 -8.86 -5.41 -14.90
N ARG A 94 -9.02 -5.55 -13.60
CA ARG A 94 -9.08 -4.48 -12.61
C ARG A 94 -7.90 -4.60 -11.68
N VAL A 95 -7.05 -3.59 -11.69
CA VAL A 95 -5.94 -3.44 -10.75
C VAL A 95 -6.28 -2.34 -9.76
N ARG A 96 -6.24 -2.66 -8.46
CA ARG A 96 -6.32 -1.68 -7.38
C ARG A 96 -4.93 -1.43 -6.83
N LEU A 97 -4.47 -0.19 -6.91
CA LEU A 97 -3.27 0.28 -6.23
C LEU A 97 -3.69 0.93 -4.92
N ILE A 98 -3.24 0.36 -3.81
CA ILE A 98 -3.61 0.78 -2.47
C ILE A 98 -2.35 1.26 -1.77
N LEU A 99 -2.29 2.54 -1.44
CA LEU A 99 -1.31 3.07 -0.50
C LEU A 99 -1.97 3.06 0.87
N ALA A 100 -1.33 2.42 1.84
CA ALA A 100 -1.91 2.24 3.17
C ALA A 100 -0.89 2.58 4.25
N SER A 101 -1.32 3.26 5.32
CA SER A 101 -0.53 3.35 6.53
C SER A 101 -0.73 2.11 7.42
N LEU A 102 0.33 1.68 8.08
CA LEU A 102 0.34 0.58 9.02
C LEU A 102 0.92 1.07 10.35
N PRO A 103 0.19 1.03 11.47
CA PRO A 103 0.73 1.50 12.74
C PRO A 103 1.95 0.66 13.15
N PHE A 104 3.03 1.34 13.53
CA PHE A 104 4.24 0.70 14.05
C PHE A 104 4.02 0.28 15.52
N GLY A 105 3.27 -0.80 15.68
CA GLY A 105 2.82 -1.31 16.98
C GLY A 105 1.43 -0.81 17.35
N PHE A 106 0.65 -1.68 17.98
CA PHE A 106 -0.66 -1.33 18.53
C PHE A 106 -0.51 -0.70 19.90
N ARG A 107 -1.28 0.36 20.17
CA ARG A 107 -1.29 1.07 21.45
C ARG A 107 -2.14 0.35 22.51
N GLY A 108 -2.99 -0.58 22.07
CA GLY A 108 -3.89 -1.36 22.90
C GLY A 108 -4.84 -2.20 22.03
N PRO A 109 -5.69 -3.04 22.64
CA PRO A 109 -6.65 -3.90 21.96
C PRO A 109 -7.58 -3.13 21.02
N ASP A 110 -8.14 -2.01 21.48
CA ASP A 110 -9.07 -1.18 20.70
C ASP A 110 -8.42 -0.59 19.45
N HIS A 111 -7.15 -0.15 19.56
CA HIS A 111 -6.41 0.39 18.42
C HIS A 111 -6.15 -0.71 17.38
N ARG A 112 -5.82 -1.92 17.84
CA ARG A 112 -5.67 -3.09 16.97
C ARG A 112 -6.97 -3.41 16.25
N GLU A 113 -8.09 -3.48 16.96
CA GLU A 113 -9.38 -3.83 16.38
C GLU A 113 -9.81 -2.79 15.34
N LYS A 114 -9.74 -1.49 15.67
CA LYS A 114 -10.04 -0.41 14.71
C LYS A 114 -9.14 -0.47 13.47
N THR A 115 -7.85 -0.74 13.65
CA THR A 115 -6.91 -0.90 12.53
C THR A 115 -7.31 -2.07 11.65
N LEU A 116 -7.58 -3.23 12.25
CA LEU A 116 -7.99 -4.43 11.51
C LEU A 116 -9.30 -4.21 10.76
N SER A 117 -10.31 -3.60 11.38
CA SER A 117 -11.58 -3.26 10.73
C SER A 117 -11.39 -2.30 9.56
N ALA A 118 -10.53 -1.28 9.72
CA ALA A 118 -10.23 -0.34 8.63
C ALA A 118 -9.55 -1.04 7.45
N TRP A 119 -8.59 -1.92 7.72
CA TRP A 119 -7.91 -2.72 6.69
C TRP A 119 -8.85 -3.74 6.02
N GLN A 120 -9.75 -4.37 6.77
CA GLN A 120 -10.79 -5.24 6.21
C GLN A 120 -11.71 -4.48 5.26
N ASN A 121 -12.15 -3.28 5.65
CA ASN A 121 -12.99 -2.42 4.82
C ASN A 121 -12.24 -1.94 3.57
N ALA A 122 -10.96 -1.55 3.71
CA ALA A 122 -10.15 -1.12 2.58
C ALA A 122 -9.89 -2.25 1.57
N LEU A 123 -9.70 -3.48 2.05
CA LEU A 123 -9.50 -4.66 1.20
C LEU A 123 -10.81 -5.35 0.80
N ALA A 124 -11.98 -4.83 1.20
CA ALA A 124 -13.24 -5.32 0.70
C ALA A 124 -13.28 -5.23 -0.84
N PRO A 125 -13.84 -6.23 -1.53
CA PRO A 125 -13.74 -6.39 -2.99
C PRO A 125 -14.24 -5.22 -3.83
#